data_AF-A0A151GVL7-F1
#
_entry.id   AF-A0A151GVL7-F1
#
_cell.length_a   1.000
_cell.length_b   1.000
_cell.length_c   1.000
_cell.angle_alpha   90.00
_cell.angle_beta   90.00
_cell.angle_gamma   90.00
#
_symmetry.space_group_name_H-M   'P 1'
#
loop_
_entity.id
_entity.type
_entity.pdbx_description
1 polymer ?
#
loop_
_entity_poly.entity_id
_entity_poly.type
_entity_poly.pdbx_seq_one_letter_code
_entity_poly.pdbx_strand_id
1 'polypeptide(L)'
;MQDHDWQILGLTAVGTLSLVSIATAGIATSPSRAAVTYENLVPGVLPNLPVGPAPSSAMATFDSVQSPPPATFWGPDPVPLQQRFAAIKRSLIAGHETELETCWARLIDALRVEVEHVELLGAHLVPSIEFADLADPAQTSRFGRDLRRYGVGVVRKVFPRRDAEASALDTIRYLDSRRPRGGGVATGPSEAGVAAPRQANARPHARSHSHSHFRAPRQDPTCLDCFWTPAQVRARAHPNVLYAQRFMMSLWGPVADKRFATHLPIAYVDRIRIHGGGFGPESTGGFNANDTNAAASNASPPPANMAFSPPQQNPQSFFANQSADDWINALQSSAGIIAQVDNGSLERWEPDGYGRSGTYDRIFHGRWEDYDPWECSSRVNSTMDLYNGYGACTIFRMFQGLLALSTIEPGMLRLFPSPKLVTAYYLLRPFFTPRTPAPASRTGPEWDAYLAASNWRLQREPDTIIHGAVPGHAQRVTEHWHPHLCLRSSLVTLPTLQPGDYIFWHPDLPYHISNGAGHGMQTPSGNAAGADEISMLVYIPAAPLTQTNALYLARQRKAFQRGYPGPDFDSAGTGFVAEDPSTRPGESEMEFVGGIDGLRAMGLARWNTDDVKDEVAGLANSILFPE
;
A
#
# COMPACT_ATOMS: atom_id res chain seq x y z
N MET A 1 16.97 1.53 -54.50
CA MET A 1 16.21 2.70 -55.02
C MET A 1 14.99 2.84 -54.13
N GLN A 2 14.92 3.70 -53.12
CA GLN A 2 15.81 4.74 -52.60
C GLN A 2 15.82 4.56 -51.07
N ASP A 3 17.03 4.47 -50.52
CA ASP A 3 17.34 4.58 -49.11
C ASP A 3 17.32 6.07 -48.70
N HIS A 4 16.80 6.37 -47.51
CA HIS A 4 17.06 7.63 -46.84
C HIS A 4 17.71 7.36 -45.49
N ASP A 5 19.04 7.46 -45.52
CA ASP A 5 19.97 7.57 -44.41
C ASP A 5 19.61 8.75 -43.48
N TRP A 6 19.60 8.48 -42.18
CA TRP A 6 19.83 9.52 -41.16
C TRP A 6 21.29 9.45 -40.72
N GLN A 7 22.09 10.34 -41.30
CA GLN A 7 23.49 10.50 -40.97
C GLN A 7 23.69 11.10 -39.57
N ILE A 8 24.61 10.43 -38.87
CA ILE A 8 25.29 10.81 -37.64
C ILE A 8 26.12 12.07 -37.89
N LEU A 9 25.89 13.13 -37.12
CA LEU A 9 26.84 14.23 -36.98
C LEU A 9 27.72 13.99 -35.75
N GLY A 10 28.94 13.52 -36.03
CA GLY A 10 30.05 13.51 -35.07
C GLY A 10 30.64 14.90 -34.92
N LEU A 11 30.85 15.30 -33.67
CA LEU A 11 31.73 16.42 -33.31
C LEU A 11 32.92 15.85 -32.55
N THR A 12 34.03 15.77 -33.27
CA THR A 12 35.39 15.60 -32.75
C THR A 12 35.78 16.84 -31.95
N ALA A 13 36.06 16.69 -30.66
CA ALA A 13 36.81 17.68 -29.88
C ALA A 13 38.13 17.07 -29.42
N VAL A 14 39.20 17.70 -29.91
CA VAL A 14 40.61 17.37 -29.75
C VAL A 14 41.03 17.53 -28.29
N GLY A 15 41.77 16.54 -27.79
CA GLY A 15 42.40 16.58 -26.48
C GLY A 15 43.57 17.58 -26.44
N THR A 16 43.52 18.50 -25.49
CA THR A 16 44.68 19.26 -25.03
C THR A 16 44.91 18.96 -23.55
N LEU A 17 45.99 18.22 -23.30
CA LEU A 17 46.63 18.06 -22.00
C LEU A 17 47.14 19.43 -21.53
N SER A 18 46.80 19.83 -20.31
CA SER A 18 47.55 20.83 -19.56
C SER A 18 47.72 20.38 -18.12
N LEU A 19 48.98 20.11 -17.79
CA LEU A 19 49.54 19.93 -16.46
C LEU A 19 49.36 21.20 -15.64
N VAL A 20 48.74 21.11 -14.46
CA VAL A 20 48.92 22.11 -13.40
C VAL A 20 49.05 21.42 -12.04
N SER A 21 50.06 21.90 -11.31
CA SER A 21 50.63 21.46 -10.04
C SER A 21 49.66 21.11 -8.92
N ILE A 22 49.99 20.02 -8.22
CA ILE A 22 49.53 19.69 -6.88
C ILE A 22 50.23 20.62 -5.88
N ALA A 23 49.45 21.44 -5.17
CA ALA A 23 49.90 22.17 -3.99
C ALA A 23 49.20 21.60 -2.75
N THR A 24 50.01 21.07 -1.85
CA THR A 24 49.67 20.55 -0.52
C THR A 24 49.30 21.66 0.47
N ALA A 25 48.13 21.55 1.08
CA ALA A 25 47.77 22.15 2.38
C ALA A 25 46.67 21.23 2.96
N GLY A 26 46.82 20.54 4.08
CA GLY A 26 47.03 21.08 5.42
C GLY A 26 45.83 20.64 6.27
N ILE A 27 45.82 19.37 6.69
CA ILE A 27 44.74 18.76 7.50
C ILE A 27 44.89 19.23 8.95
N ALA A 28 43.85 19.86 9.48
CA ALA A 28 43.74 20.22 10.89
C ALA A 28 42.91 19.19 11.66
N THR A 29 43.46 18.84 12.82
CA THR A 29 43.12 17.78 13.77
C THR A 29 41.79 17.92 14.50
N SER A 30 41.09 16.79 14.70
CA SER A 30 40.02 16.60 15.71
C SER A 30 40.62 16.19 17.07
N PRO A 31 40.03 16.58 18.22
CA PRO A 31 40.53 16.15 19.52
C PRO A 31 39.93 14.82 20.00
N SER A 32 40.81 14.02 20.57
CA SER A 32 40.61 12.70 21.18
C SER A 32 39.93 12.72 22.56
N ARG A 33 39.16 11.67 22.88
CA ARG A 33 39.10 10.99 24.20
C ARG A 33 38.05 9.88 24.17
N ALA A 34 38.17 8.73 24.82
CA ALA A 34 39.27 7.88 25.27
C ALA A 34 38.62 6.51 25.44
N ALA A 35 39.26 5.45 24.93
CA ALA A 35 38.83 4.08 25.14
C ALA A 35 39.24 3.63 26.56
N VAL A 36 38.31 3.02 27.28
CA VAL A 36 38.61 2.31 28.53
C VAL A 36 38.34 0.83 28.29
N THR A 37 39.40 0.04 28.46
CA THR A 37 39.45 -1.41 28.36
C THR A 37 38.82 -2.09 29.58
N TYR A 38 38.11 -3.19 29.36
CA TYR A 38 37.60 -4.09 30.38
C TYR A 38 38.65 -5.16 30.73
N GLU A 39 39.01 -5.30 32.00
CA GLU A 39 39.41 -6.58 32.59
C GLU A 39 39.42 -6.56 34.13
N ASN A 40 38.78 -7.58 34.73
CA ASN A 40 39.00 -8.20 36.05
C ASN A 40 38.50 -7.54 37.35
N LEU A 41 37.39 -8.06 37.93
CA LEU A 41 37.33 -8.85 39.20
C LEU A 41 35.93 -8.89 39.89
N VAL A 42 35.35 -10.10 39.95
CA VAL A 42 34.62 -10.87 41.01
C VAL A 42 33.82 -10.15 42.16
N PRO A 43 32.66 -10.69 42.62
CA PRO A 43 31.59 -9.95 43.32
C PRO A 43 31.55 -10.10 44.85
N GLY A 44 30.95 -9.11 45.54
CA GLY A 44 30.42 -9.23 46.90
C GLY A 44 30.76 -8.07 47.84
N VAL A 45 29.77 -7.66 48.66
CA VAL A 45 29.80 -6.68 49.77
C VAL A 45 29.36 -5.25 49.39
N LEU A 46 28.11 -4.93 49.77
CA LEU A 46 27.52 -3.57 49.84
C LEU A 46 27.78 -2.96 51.22
N PRO A 47 28.11 -1.66 51.32
CA PRO A 47 27.88 -0.88 52.54
C PRO A 47 26.75 0.16 52.39
N ASN A 48 25.96 0.26 53.46
CA ASN A 48 24.82 1.15 53.70
C ASN A 48 25.18 2.65 53.66
N LEU A 49 24.26 3.47 53.11
CA LEU A 49 24.16 4.92 53.36
C LEU A 49 22.69 5.33 53.63
N PRO A 50 22.45 6.42 54.40
CA PRO A 50 21.28 6.57 55.26
C PRO A 50 20.02 7.13 54.57
N VAL A 51 18.86 6.74 55.09
CA VAL A 51 17.50 7.11 54.65
C VAL A 51 17.08 8.46 55.24
N GLY A 52 16.76 9.43 54.38
CA GLY A 52 16.07 10.68 54.71
C GLY A 52 14.54 10.57 54.48
N PRO A 53 13.71 11.45 55.10
CA PRO A 53 12.27 11.25 55.21
C PRO A 53 11.52 11.58 53.90
N ALA A 54 10.48 10.79 53.62
CA ALA A 54 9.59 10.95 52.48
C ALA A 54 8.62 12.15 52.67
N PRO A 55 8.38 13.01 51.66
CA PRO A 55 7.30 13.99 51.70
C PRO A 55 5.96 13.36 51.27
N SER A 56 4.90 13.78 51.96
CA SER A 56 3.52 13.30 51.84
C SER A 56 2.85 13.65 50.51
N SER A 57 2.06 12.72 49.96
CA SER A 57 1.19 12.97 48.82
C SER A 57 -0.02 13.83 49.22
N ALA A 58 -0.06 15.08 48.75
CA ALA A 58 -1.31 15.84 48.64
C ALA A 58 -1.86 15.67 47.22
N MET A 59 -3.09 15.20 47.10
CA MET A 59 -3.83 15.12 45.84
C MET A 59 -4.05 16.54 45.30
N ALA A 60 -3.39 16.87 44.20
CA ALA A 60 -3.80 17.98 43.34
C ALA A 60 -4.77 17.44 42.29
N THR A 61 -5.98 18.00 42.27
CA THR A 61 -6.99 17.80 41.25
C THR A 61 -6.43 18.20 39.89
N PHE A 62 -6.23 17.21 39.00
CA PHE A 62 -5.96 17.47 37.59
C PHE A 62 -7.27 17.91 36.93
N ASP A 63 -7.36 19.20 36.61
CA ASP A 63 -8.30 19.68 35.60
C ASP A 63 -8.03 18.91 34.30
N SER A 64 -9.09 18.28 33.78
CA SER A 64 -9.08 17.60 32.50
C SER A 64 -8.79 18.60 31.39
N VAL A 65 -7.53 18.73 30.99
CA VAL A 65 -7.19 19.27 29.68
C VAL A 65 -7.83 18.33 28.67
N GLN A 66 -8.98 18.73 28.14
CA GLN A 66 -9.60 18.07 27.00
C GLN A 66 -8.54 17.96 25.92
N SER A 67 -8.08 16.72 25.67
CA SER A 67 -7.28 16.43 24.50
C SER A 67 -8.10 16.85 23.28
N PRO A 68 -7.53 17.63 22.34
CA PRO A 68 -8.26 17.95 21.13
C PRO A 68 -8.70 16.63 20.46
N PRO A 69 -9.89 16.57 19.85
CA PRO A 69 -10.31 15.39 19.12
C PRO A 69 -9.22 15.01 18.10
N PRO A 70 -8.99 13.72 17.82
CA PRO A 70 -7.98 13.31 16.86
C PRO A 70 -8.22 14.05 15.55
N ALA A 71 -7.23 14.82 15.09
CA ALA A 71 -7.30 15.52 13.82
C ALA A 71 -7.61 14.50 12.73
N THR A 72 -8.71 14.67 12.02
CA THR A 72 -9.10 13.78 10.94
C THR A 72 -8.15 14.03 9.76
N PHE A 73 -7.25 13.08 9.50
CA PHE A 73 -6.29 13.13 8.39
C PHE A 73 -6.95 13.05 6.99
N TRP A 74 -8.28 13.07 6.92
CA TRP A 74 -9.11 12.69 5.76
C TRP A 74 -10.10 13.78 5.38
N GLY A 75 -9.70 15.05 5.50
CA GLY A 75 -10.46 16.20 4.98
C GLY A 75 -10.13 16.52 3.51
N PRO A 76 -10.98 17.33 2.82
CA PRO A 76 -10.72 17.80 1.45
C PRO A 76 -9.49 18.70 1.37
N ASP A 77 -9.11 19.28 2.51
CA ASP A 77 -7.96 20.15 2.65
C ASP A 77 -6.68 19.36 2.99
N PRO A 78 -5.51 19.79 2.49
CA PRO A 78 -4.24 19.21 2.90
C PRO A 78 -4.03 19.34 4.41
N VAL A 79 -3.46 18.31 5.02
CA VAL A 79 -3.20 18.29 6.48
C VAL A 79 -1.87 18.98 6.78
N PRO A 80 -1.83 20.04 7.59
CA PRO A 80 -0.58 20.58 8.11
C PRO A 80 0.09 19.57 9.04
N LEU A 81 1.37 19.29 8.81
CA LEU A 81 2.15 18.37 9.63
C LEU A 81 2.95 19.10 10.72
N GLN A 82 3.68 18.36 11.53
CA GLN A 82 4.61 18.91 12.52
C GLN A 82 5.67 19.81 11.87
N GLN A 83 6.16 20.81 12.61
CA GLN A 83 7.12 21.81 12.11
C GLN A 83 8.40 21.20 11.52
N ARG A 84 8.80 20.00 11.98
CA ARG A 84 9.95 19.27 11.42
C ARG A 84 9.84 19.02 9.91
N PHE A 85 8.63 18.91 9.34
CA PHE A 85 8.45 18.70 7.91
C PHE A 85 8.75 19.95 7.07
N ALA A 86 8.53 21.15 7.59
CA ALA A 86 9.01 22.38 6.96
C ALA A 86 10.55 22.41 6.92
N ALA A 87 11.21 21.98 8.01
CA ALA A 87 12.67 21.88 8.06
C ALA A 87 13.23 20.82 7.10
N ILE A 88 12.59 19.65 7.02
CA ILE A 88 12.93 18.59 6.05
C ILE A 88 12.79 19.12 4.62
N LYS A 89 11.66 19.75 4.27
CA LYS A 89 11.46 20.37 2.96
C LYS A 89 12.57 21.39 2.65
N ARG A 90 12.87 22.30 3.57
CA ARG A 90 13.96 23.27 3.38
C ARG A 90 15.31 22.58 3.13
N SER A 91 15.61 21.53 3.87
CA SER A 91 16.87 20.79 3.73
C SER A 91 17.00 20.08 2.39
N LEU A 92 15.90 19.51 1.85
CA LEU A 92 15.92 18.76 0.59
C LEU A 92 16.24 19.64 -0.63
N ILE A 93 15.86 20.91 -0.59
CA ILE A 93 16.00 21.84 -1.72
C ILE A 93 17.18 22.81 -1.59
N ALA A 94 17.87 22.79 -0.44
CA ALA A 94 18.90 23.75 -0.11
C ALA A 94 20.03 23.75 -1.15
N GLY A 95 20.29 24.90 -1.77
CA GLY A 95 21.32 25.05 -2.80
C GLY A 95 20.90 24.59 -4.20
N HIS A 96 19.63 24.21 -4.38
CA HIS A 96 19.05 23.75 -5.66
C HIS A 96 17.80 24.54 -6.06
N GLU A 97 17.54 25.70 -5.42
CA GLU A 97 16.30 26.45 -5.59
C GLU A 97 16.12 26.96 -7.03
N THR A 98 17.21 27.41 -7.65
CA THR A 98 17.19 27.92 -9.04
C THR A 98 16.92 26.79 -10.03
N GLU A 99 17.59 25.65 -9.83
CA GLU A 99 17.39 24.44 -10.62
C GLU A 99 15.94 23.95 -10.50
N LEU A 100 15.36 23.96 -9.30
CA LEU A 100 13.98 23.57 -9.05
C LEU A 100 12.96 24.52 -9.70
N GLU A 101 13.19 25.84 -9.65
CA GLU A 101 12.34 26.83 -10.33
C GLU A 101 12.26 26.56 -11.84
N THR A 102 13.39 26.25 -12.49
CA THR A 102 13.40 25.89 -13.92
C THR A 102 12.87 24.49 -14.20
N CYS A 103 13.16 23.54 -13.31
CA CYS A 103 12.73 22.14 -13.37
C CYS A 103 11.20 22.02 -13.43
N TRP A 104 10.49 22.80 -12.62
CA TRP A 104 9.03 22.74 -12.57
C TRP A 104 8.39 23.02 -13.92
N ALA A 105 8.87 24.03 -14.65
CA ALA A 105 8.34 24.32 -15.98
C ALA A 105 8.54 23.14 -16.95
N ARG A 106 9.75 22.58 -17.01
CA ARG A 106 10.06 21.41 -17.84
C ARG A 106 9.18 20.20 -17.47
N LEU A 107 8.96 19.98 -16.18
CA LEU A 107 8.14 18.88 -15.69
C LEU A 107 6.66 19.06 -16.03
N ILE A 108 6.10 20.26 -15.87
CA ILE A 108 4.69 20.54 -16.20
C ILE A 108 4.45 20.38 -17.71
N ASP A 109 5.36 20.85 -18.56
CA ASP A 109 5.24 20.69 -20.01
C ASP A 109 5.34 19.21 -20.42
N ALA A 110 6.30 18.47 -19.86
CA ALA A 110 6.43 17.04 -20.11
C ALA A 110 5.21 16.24 -19.62
N LEU A 111 4.66 16.61 -18.46
CA LEU A 111 3.50 15.94 -17.88
C LEU A 111 2.23 16.19 -18.70
N ARG A 112 2.06 17.39 -19.28
CA ARG A 112 0.94 17.67 -20.19
C ARG A 112 0.97 16.75 -21.41
N VAL A 113 2.13 16.66 -22.07
CA VAL A 113 2.33 15.76 -23.23
C VAL A 113 2.09 14.31 -22.83
N GLU A 114 2.54 13.90 -21.64
CA GLU A 114 2.33 12.56 -21.13
C GLU A 114 0.84 12.24 -20.90
N VAL A 115 0.10 13.16 -20.28
CA VAL A 115 -1.35 12.99 -20.06
C VAL A 115 -2.08 12.84 -21.38
N GLU A 116 -1.76 13.66 -22.39
CA GLU A 116 -2.34 13.55 -23.74
C GLU A 116 -2.02 12.19 -24.39
N HIS A 117 -0.76 11.74 -24.28
CA HIS A 117 -0.34 10.42 -24.77
C HIS A 117 -1.10 9.28 -24.06
N VAL A 118 -1.28 9.40 -22.74
CA VAL A 118 -1.99 8.40 -21.93
C VAL A 118 -3.48 8.35 -22.26
N GLU A 119 -4.11 9.51 -22.38
CA GLU A 119 -5.53 9.64 -22.72
C GLU A 119 -5.84 9.09 -24.11
N LEU A 120 -4.96 9.33 -25.09
CA LEU A 120 -5.12 8.86 -26.46
C LEU A 120 -5.07 7.33 -26.57
N LEU A 121 -4.17 6.67 -25.83
CA LEU A 121 -3.91 5.24 -25.98
C LEU A 121 -4.60 4.36 -24.92
N GLY A 122 -4.88 4.90 -23.73
CA GLY A 122 -5.60 4.21 -22.66
C GLY A 122 -5.04 2.82 -22.35
N ALA A 123 -5.91 1.80 -22.40
CA ALA A 123 -5.55 0.42 -22.07
C ALA A 123 -4.49 -0.20 -23.00
N HIS A 124 -4.27 0.35 -24.20
CA HIS A 124 -3.25 -0.15 -25.13
C HIS A 124 -1.81 0.05 -24.63
N LEU A 125 -1.63 0.89 -23.61
CA LEU A 125 -0.34 1.15 -22.96
C LEU A 125 0.10 0.00 -22.04
N VAL A 126 -0.78 -0.93 -21.71
CA VAL A 126 -0.48 -2.02 -20.77
C VAL A 126 0.05 -3.23 -21.54
N PRO A 127 1.39 -3.46 -21.60
CA PRO A 127 1.93 -4.60 -22.30
C PRO A 127 1.49 -5.91 -21.63
N SER A 128 1.27 -6.93 -22.46
CA SER A 128 1.04 -8.32 -22.03
C SER A 128 2.07 -9.25 -22.66
N ILE A 129 2.47 -10.28 -21.92
CA ILE A 129 3.31 -11.38 -22.40
C ILE A 129 2.73 -12.71 -21.93
N GLU A 130 2.78 -13.75 -22.75
CA GLU A 130 2.36 -15.10 -22.34
C GLU A 130 3.44 -15.73 -21.44
N PHE A 131 3.04 -16.47 -20.40
CA PHE A 131 3.99 -17.16 -19.53
C PHE A 131 4.93 -18.10 -20.31
N ALA A 132 4.43 -18.74 -21.37
CA ALA A 132 5.22 -19.60 -22.24
C ALA A 132 6.34 -18.86 -23.01
N ASP A 133 6.19 -17.53 -23.20
CA ASP A 133 7.13 -16.70 -23.95
C ASP A 133 8.22 -16.09 -23.06
N LEU A 134 8.21 -16.36 -21.75
CA LEU A 134 9.22 -15.81 -20.82
C LEU A 134 10.63 -16.36 -21.06
N ALA A 135 10.77 -17.44 -21.84
CA ALA A 135 12.05 -17.97 -22.29
C ALA A 135 12.53 -17.36 -23.63
N ASP A 136 11.68 -16.61 -24.33
CA ASP A 136 12.01 -15.99 -25.63
C ASP A 136 12.65 -14.59 -25.41
N PRO A 137 13.94 -14.40 -25.75
CA PRO A 137 14.62 -13.12 -25.58
C PRO A 137 13.99 -11.96 -26.36
N ALA A 138 13.38 -12.22 -27.52
CA ALA A 138 12.75 -11.18 -28.33
C ALA A 138 11.44 -10.69 -27.70
N GLN A 139 10.60 -11.63 -27.25
CA GLN A 139 9.34 -11.30 -26.56
C GLN A 139 9.60 -10.58 -25.24
N THR A 140 10.51 -11.11 -24.43
CA THR A 140 10.89 -10.52 -23.14
C THR A 140 11.54 -9.15 -23.29
N SER A 141 12.38 -8.92 -24.31
CA SER A 141 12.95 -7.60 -24.60
C SER A 141 11.89 -6.57 -24.98
N ARG A 142 10.91 -6.95 -25.82
CA ARG A 142 9.79 -6.09 -26.20
C ARG A 142 8.95 -5.73 -24.98
N PHE A 143 8.51 -6.74 -24.24
CA PHE A 143 7.72 -6.56 -23.02
C PHE A 143 8.47 -5.71 -21.98
N GLY A 144 9.74 -6.00 -21.72
CA GLY A 144 10.54 -5.30 -20.73
C GLY A 144 10.76 -3.83 -21.06
N ARG A 145 10.93 -3.47 -22.35
CA ARG A 145 11.01 -2.06 -22.76
C ARG A 145 9.72 -1.31 -22.48
N ASP A 146 8.57 -1.89 -22.85
CA ASP A 146 7.27 -1.24 -22.71
C ASP A 146 6.85 -1.20 -21.22
N LEU A 147 7.10 -2.28 -20.47
CA LEU A 147 6.95 -2.33 -19.01
C LEU A 147 7.76 -1.21 -18.35
N ARG A 148 9.03 -1.03 -18.75
CA ARG A 148 9.86 0.02 -18.17
C ARG A 148 9.36 1.43 -18.47
N ARG A 149 8.76 1.63 -19.63
CA ARG A 149 8.19 2.92 -20.02
C ARG A 149 6.93 3.26 -19.22
N TYR A 150 6.06 2.28 -19.00
CA TYR A 150 4.71 2.49 -18.45
C TYR A 150 4.56 2.06 -16.99
N GLY A 151 5.51 1.30 -16.45
CA GLY A 151 5.51 0.84 -15.06
C GLY A 151 4.45 -0.20 -14.73
N VAL A 152 3.76 -0.79 -15.71
CA VAL A 152 2.71 -1.80 -15.52
C VAL A 152 2.77 -2.82 -16.63
N GLY A 153 2.48 -4.09 -16.33
CA GLY A 153 2.39 -5.15 -17.33
C GLY A 153 1.67 -6.38 -16.80
N VAL A 154 1.19 -7.22 -17.72
CA VAL A 154 0.48 -8.46 -17.42
C VAL A 154 1.24 -9.65 -17.96
N VAL A 155 1.54 -10.63 -17.10
CA VAL A 155 1.99 -11.95 -17.52
C VAL A 155 0.77 -12.86 -17.56
N ARG A 156 0.43 -13.35 -18.75
CA ARG A 156 -0.78 -14.16 -18.98
C ARG A 156 -0.54 -15.62 -18.63
N LYS A 157 -1.57 -16.27 -18.07
CA LYS A 157 -1.58 -17.71 -17.78
C LYS A 157 -0.39 -18.18 -16.93
N VAL A 158 0.03 -17.37 -15.96
CA VAL A 158 1.09 -17.75 -15.00
C VAL A 158 0.61 -18.91 -14.15
N PHE A 159 -0.54 -18.75 -13.50
CA PHE A 159 -1.12 -19.79 -12.67
C PHE A 159 -2.08 -20.63 -13.53
N PRO A 160 -1.84 -21.94 -13.73
CA PRO A 160 -2.66 -22.73 -14.63
C PRO A 160 -4.15 -22.61 -14.29
N ARG A 161 -5.00 -22.45 -15.32
CA ARG A 161 -6.43 -22.18 -15.13
C ARG A 161 -7.11 -23.18 -14.20
N ARG A 162 -6.79 -24.47 -14.33
CA ARG A 162 -7.30 -25.54 -13.46
C ARG A 162 -6.93 -25.31 -11.99
N ASP A 163 -5.70 -24.87 -11.72
CA ASP A 163 -5.22 -24.62 -10.37
C ASP A 163 -5.84 -23.36 -9.79
N ALA A 164 -6.05 -22.33 -10.64
CA ALA A 164 -6.78 -21.12 -10.26
C ALA A 164 -8.23 -21.42 -9.84
N GLU A 165 -8.97 -22.16 -10.68
CA GLU A 165 -10.37 -22.56 -10.41
C GLU A 165 -10.48 -23.46 -9.16
N ALA A 166 -9.60 -24.46 -9.03
CA ALA A 166 -9.59 -25.34 -7.85
C ALA A 166 -9.26 -24.56 -6.57
N SER A 167 -8.31 -23.63 -6.63
CA SER A 167 -7.91 -22.79 -5.52
C SER A 167 -8.99 -21.79 -5.10
N ALA A 168 -9.70 -21.20 -6.06
CA ALA A 168 -10.85 -20.35 -5.79
C ALA A 168 -11.96 -21.14 -5.09
N LEU A 169 -12.30 -22.32 -5.61
CA LEU A 169 -13.35 -23.18 -5.05
C LEU A 169 -13.02 -23.65 -3.62
N ASP A 170 -11.78 -24.09 -3.37
CA ASP A 170 -11.33 -24.47 -2.02
C ASP A 170 -11.33 -23.29 -1.06
N THR A 171 -11.00 -22.09 -1.56
CA THR A 171 -11.05 -20.87 -0.75
C THR A 171 -12.48 -20.51 -0.38
N ILE A 172 -13.43 -20.61 -1.31
CA ILE A 172 -14.86 -20.41 -1.01
C ILE A 172 -15.32 -21.41 0.06
N ARG A 173 -15.01 -22.71 -0.10
CA ARG A 173 -15.32 -23.73 0.92
C ARG A 173 -14.71 -23.40 2.28
N TYR A 174 -13.44 -22.98 2.29
CA TYR A 174 -12.73 -22.60 3.50
C TYR A 174 -13.42 -21.43 4.20
N LEU A 175 -13.80 -20.37 3.47
CA LEU A 175 -14.49 -19.21 4.01
C LEU A 175 -15.92 -19.54 4.47
N ASP A 176 -16.67 -20.35 3.72
CA ASP A 176 -18.03 -20.78 4.07
C ASP A 176 -18.05 -21.62 5.36
N SER A 177 -17.04 -22.48 5.56
CA SER A 177 -16.92 -23.28 6.80
C SER A 177 -16.81 -22.42 8.06
N ARG A 178 -16.44 -21.15 7.91
CA ARG A 178 -16.29 -20.16 8.99
C ARG A 178 -17.45 -19.16 9.06
N ARG A 179 -18.46 -19.26 8.19
CA ARG A 179 -19.69 -18.46 8.31
C ARG A 179 -20.53 -18.96 9.50
N PRO A 180 -21.20 -18.08 10.26
CA PRO A 180 -22.16 -18.51 11.27
C PRO A 180 -23.26 -19.31 10.59
N ARG A 181 -23.47 -20.55 11.04
CA ARG A 181 -24.71 -21.26 10.71
C ARG A 181 -25.83 -20.53 11.44
N GLY A 182 -26.61 -19.74 10.71
CA GLY A 182 -27.86 -19.18 11.23
C GLY A 182 -28.65 -20.30 11.88
N GLY A 183 -29.14 -20.08 13.10
CA GLY A 183 -29.95 -21.04 13.83
C GLY A 183 -31.17 -21.42 13.00
N GLY A 184 -31.09 -22.54 12.28
CA GLY A 184 -32.22 -23.13 11.62
C GLY A 184 -33.23 -23.51 12.70
N VAL A 185 -34.41 -22.91 12.62
CA VAL A 185 -35.59 -23.34 13.36
C VAL A 185 -35.80 -24.82 13.03
N ALA A 186 -35.45 -25.69 13.97
CA ALA A 186 -35.83 -27.09 13.90
C ALA A 186 -37.35 -27.15 14.06
N THR A 187 -38.07 -27.25 12.95
CA THR A 187 -39.47 -27.68 12.96
C THR A 187 -39.50 -29.18 13.28
N GLY A 188 -39.44 -29.50 14.57
CA GLY A 188 -39.77 -30.81 15.12
C GLY A 188 -41.21 -30.82 15.67
N PRO A 189 -41.94 -31.94 15.58
CA PRO A 189 -43.37 -31.97 15.84
C PRO A 189 -43.68 -31.88 17.34
N SER A 190 -44.80 -31.23 17.64
CA SER A 190 -45.34 -31.05 18.98
C SER A 190 -45.85 -32.37 19.57
N GLU A 191 -45.34 -32.75 20.74
CA GLU A 191 -46.07 -33.60 21.67
C GLU A 191 -46.06 -32.98 23.07
N ALA A 192 -47.24 -33.00 23.67
CA ALA A 192 -47.60 -32.31 24.90
C ALA A 192 -47.24 -33.14 26.14
N GLY A 193 -46.92 -32.43 27.24
CA GLY A 193 -47.40 -32.85 28.55
C GLY A 193 -46.38 -32.89 29.70
N VAL A 194 -46.80 -32.23 30.78
CA VAL A 194 -46.48 -32.42 32.20
C VAL A 194 -45.34 -31.59 32.79
N ALA A 195 -45.75 -30.74 33.73
CA ALA A 195 -44.93 -29.87 34.57
C ALA A 195 -44.59 -30.52 35.92
N ALA A 196 -43.38 -30.28 36.44
CA ALA A 196 -43.10 -30.20 37.89
C ALA A 196 -41.74 -29.48 38.14
N PRO A 197 -41.54 -28.83 39.31
CA PRO A 197 -40.52 -27.77 39.49
C PRO A 197 -39.30 -28.23 40.29
N ARG A 198 -38.13 -27.58 40.11
CA ARG A 198 -37.24 -27.07 41.18
C ARG A 198 -35.82 -26.66 40.72
N GLN A 199 -35.41 -25.53 41.32
CA GLN A 199 -34.10 -25.21 41.91
C GLN A 199 -32.90 -24.78 41.07
N ALA A 200 -32.21 -23.82 41.67
CA ALA A 200 -31.10 -23.02 41.20
C ALA A 200 -29.75 -23.75 41.25
N ASN A 201 -28.79 -23.10 40.60
CA ASN A 201 -27.33 -23.27 40.68
C ASN A 201 -26.69 -24.45 39.94
N ALA A 202 -26.25 -24.18 38.71
CA ALA A 202 -24.82 -24.14 38.35
C ALA A 202 -24.71 -23.82 36.85
N ARG A 203 -24.23 -22.63 36.49
CA ARG A 203 -23.77 -22.36 35.12
C ARG A 203 -22.33 -22.89 35.01
N PRO A 204 -22.02 -23.90 34.19
CA PRO A 204 -20.64 -24.15 33.82
C PRO A 204 -20.19 -22.99 32.93
N HIS A 205 -18.94 -22.54 33.11
CA HIS A 205 -18.30 -21.60 32.19
C HIS A 205 -18.29 -22.17 30.77
N ALA A 206 -19.32 -21.83 29.99
CA ALA A 206 -19.34 -22.03 28.56
C ALA A 206 -18.23 -21.15 27.98
N ARG A 207 -17.16 -21.79 27.50
CA ARG A 207 -16.16 -21.19 26.62
C ARG A 207 -16.91 -20.52 25.47
N SER A 208 -16.89 -19.19 25.45
CA SER A 208 -17.32 -18.39 24.31
C SER A 208 -16.45 -18.77 23.12
N HIS A 209 -16.93 -19.70 22.29
CA HIS A 209 -16.39 -19.90 20.95
C HIS A 209 -16.98 -18.78 20.11
N SER A 210 -16.36 -17.60 20.20
CA SER A 210 -16.61 -16.50 19.28
C SER A 210 -16.14 -16.95 17.90
N HIS A 211 -17.06 -17.48 17.09
CA HIS A 211 -16.80 -17.79 15.69
C HIS A 211 -16.79 -16.47 14.93
N SER A 212 -15.60 -15.88 14.83
CA SER A 212 -15.35 -14.52 14.35
C SER A 212 -15.26 -14.46 12.82
N HIS A 213 -16.09 -13.62 12.21
CA HIS A 213 -15.98 -13.23 10.80
C HIS A 213 -14.57 -12.65 10.50
N PHE A 214 -14.01 -12.96 9.34
CA PHE A 214 -12.80 -12.28 8.86
C PHE A 214 -13.08 -10.78 8.75
N ARG A 215 -12.13 -9.95 9.21
CA ARG A 215 -12.24 -8.49 9.14
C ARG A 215 -12.12 -8.07 7.68
N ALA A 216 -12.84 -7.03 7.29
CA ALA A 216 -12.59 -6.28 6.07
C ALA A 216 -12.56 -4.78 6.44
N PRO A 217 -11.72 -3.95 5.82
CA PRO A 217 -11.82 -2.51 5.98
C PRO A 217 -13.23 -2.05 5.57
N ARG A 218 -13.87 -1.19 6.37
CA ARG A 218 -15.25 -0.73 6.07
C ARG A 218 -15.34 0.02 4.74
N GLN A 219 -14.29 0.76 4.41
CA GLN A 219 -14.12 1.48 3.13
C GLN A 219 -13.85 0.55 1.94
N ASP A 220 -13.48 -0.69 2.20
CA ASP A 220 -13.22 -1.72 1.20
C ASP A 220 -13.66 -3.10 1.70
N PRO A 221 -14.98 -3.33 1.80
CA PRO A 221 -15.53 -4.55 2.37
C PRO A 221 -15.19 -5.81 1.56
N THR A 222 -14.67 -5.62 0.35
CA THR A 222 -14.28 -6.69 -0.56
C THR A 222 -12.85 -7.18 -0.29
N CYS A 223 -12.04 -6.42 0.44
CA CYS A 223 -10.67 -6.77 0.80
C CYS A 223 -10.63 -7.42 2.18
N LEU A 224 -10.56 -8.75 2.24
CA LEU A 224 -10.63 -9.51 3.48
C LEU A 224 -9.25 -9.66 4.14
N ASP A 225 -9.18 -9.42 5.45
CA ASP A 225 -8.05 -9.71 6.33
C ASP A 225 -7.98 -11.22 6.63
N CYS A 226 -7.81 -12.01 5.57
CA CYS A 226 -7.37 -13.39 5.62
C CYS A 226 -6.09 -13.53 4.81
N PHE A 227 -5.21 -14.43 5.24
CA PHE A 227 -3.80 -14.42 4.87
C PHE A 227 -3.31 -15.80 4.42
N TRP A 228 -3.95 -16.88 4.88
CA TRP A 228 -3.50 -18.26 4.72
C TRP A 228 -4.53 -19.17 4.05
N THR A 229 -5.42 -18.62 3.21
CA THR A 229 -6.39 -19.42 2.45
C THR A 229 -5.73 -20.39 1.46
N PRO A 230 -6.44 -21.45 1.00
CA PRO A 230 -5.96 -22.33 -0.08
C PRO A 230 -5.40 -21.58 -1.29
N ALA A 231 -6.12 -20.58 -1.80
CA ALA A 231 -5.66 -19.73 -2.90
C ALA A 231 -4.33 -19.03 -2.60
N GLN A 232 -4.25 -18.38 -1.43
CA GLN A 232 -3.07 -17.63 -1.03
C GLN A 232 -1.84 -18.50 -0.85
N VAL A 233 -1.99 -19.65 -0.17
CA VAL A 233 -0.87 -20.56 0.10
C VAL A 233 -0.38 -21.21 -1.19
N ARG A 234 -1.29 -21.75 -2.01
CA ARG A 234 -0.91 -22.43 -3.26
C ARG A 234 -0.29 -21.46 -4.26
N ALA A 235 -0.88 -20.28 -4.46
CA ALA A 235 -0.38 -19.31 -5.41
C ALA A 235 1.03 -18.81 -5.04
N ARG A 236 1.30 -18.52 -3.76
CA ARG A 236 2.63 -18.07 -3.29
C ARG A 236 3.70 -19.15 -3.38
N ALA A 237 3.33 -20.42 -3.27
CA ALA A 237 4.25 -21.55 -3.42
C ALA A 237 4.45 -21.96 -4.89
N HIS A 238 3.53 -21.61 -5.79
CA HIS A 238 3.47 -22.18 -7.13
C HIS A 238 4.72 -21.84 -7.97
N PRO A 239 5.35 -22.84 -8.63
CA PRO A 239 6.61 -22.64 -9.35
C PRO A 239 6.51 -21.59 -10.47
N ASN A 240 5.39 -21.54 -11.22
CA ASN A 240 5.22 -20.53 -12.25
C ASN A 240 5.10 -19.10 -11.69
N VAL A 241 4.50 -18.94 -10.51
CA VAL A 241 4.36 -17.62 -9.86
C VAL A 241 5.74 -17.13 -9.44
N LEU A 242 6.53 -17.99 -8.80
CA LEU A 242 7.92 -17.69 -8.44
C LEU A 242 8.78 -17.41 -9.68
N TYR A 243 8.59 -18.15 -10.78
CA TYR A 243 9.29 -17.91 -12.04
C TYR A 243 8.92 -16.56 -12.65
N ALA A 244 7.63 -16.20 -12.69
CA ALA A 244 7.18 -14.90 -13.16
C ALA A 244 7.76 -13.76 -12.30
N GLN A 245 7.78 -13.91 -10.96
CA GLN A 245 8.41 -12.92 -10.07
C GLN A 245 9.91 -12.76 -10.37
N ARG A 246 10.66 -13.86 -10.54
CA ARG A 246 12.09 -13.83 -10.93
C ARG A 246 12.29 -13.06 -12.22
N PHE A 247 11.50 -13.37 -13.25
CA PHE A 247 11.53 -12.66 -14.53
C PHE A 247 11.26 -11.17 -14.35
N MET A 248 10.16 -10.80 -13.69
CA MET A 248 9.78 -9.40 -13.51
C MET A 248 10.87 -8.61 -12.76
N MET A 249 11.38 -9.15 -11.64
CA MET A 249 12.44 -8.50 -10.87
C MET A 249 13.76 -8.35 -11.65
N SER A 250 14.05 -9.25 -12.61
CA SER A 250 15.23 -9.14 -13.48
C SER A 250 15.20 -7.93 -14.42
N LEU A 251 14.04 -7.26 -14.58
CA LEU A 251 13.87 -6.11 -15.45
C LEU A 251 14.33 -4.78 -14.82
N TRP A 252 14.66 -4.78 -13.51
CA TRP A 252 15.26 -3.67 -12.75
C TRP A 252 16.78 -3.62 -12.92
N GLY A 253 17.40 -2.45 -12.69
CA GLY A 253 18.86 -2.27 -12.72
C GLY A 253 19.43 -1.76 -11.38
N PRO A 254 20.75 -1.90 -11.10
CA PRO A 254 21.73 -2.80 -11.69
C PRO A 254 21.90 -4.12 -10.90
N VAL A 255 22.16 -5.21 -11.61
CA VAL A 255 22.19 -6.60 -11.11
C VAL A 255 23.46 -6.95 -10.29
N ALA A 256 24.44 -6.05 -10.21
CA ALA A 256 25.75 -6.32 -9.59
C ALA A 256 25.81 -6.03 -8.07
N ASP A 257 24.76 -5.48 -7.49
CA ASP A 257 24.70 -5.17 -6.06
C ASP A 257 24.33 -6.43 -5.26
N LYS A 258 25.22 -6.83 -4.35
CA LYS A 258 25.11 -8.06 -3.57
C LYS A 258 24.11 -7.99 -2.41
N ARG A 259 23.52 -6.84 -2.13
CA ARG A 259 22.58 -6.66 -1.01
C ARG A 259 21.20 -7.25 -1.27
N PHE A 260 20.92 -7.62 -2.53
CA PHE A 260 19.66 -8.23 -2.93
C PHE A 260 19.87 -9.30 -3.99
N ALA A 261 18.93 -10.24 -4.10
CA ALA A 261 18.94 -11.29 -5.12
C ALA A 261 17.59 -11.34 -5.85
N THR A 262 17.55 -10.83 -7.08
CA THR A 262 16.34 -10.81 -7.94
C THR A 262 15.91 -12.20 -8.43
N HIS A 263 16.83 -13.18 -8.43
CA HIS A 263 16.52 -14.57 -8.78
C HIS A 263 15.99 -15.39 -7.58
N LEU A 264 15.97 -14.81 -6.38
CA LEU A 264 15.42 -15.42 -5.15
C LEU A 264 14.19 -14.63 -4.70
N PRO A 265 13.00 -14.90 -5.27
CA PRO A 265 11.77 -14.27 -4.82
C PRO A 265 11.44 -14.73 -3.40
N ILE A 266 10.99 -13.78 -2.58
CA ILE A 266 10.34 -14.09 -1.31
C ILE A 266 8.83 -13.93 -1.45
N ALA A 267 8.08 -14.71 -0.69
CA ALA A 267 6.64 -14.58 -0.57
C ALA A 267 6.30 -13.57 0.54
N TYR A 268 5.62 -12.51 0.16
CA TYR A 268 5.00 -11.56 1.09
C TYR A 268 3.53 -11.93 1.28
N VAL A 269 3.14 -12.12 2.54
CA VAL A 269 1.74 -12.35 2.90
C VAL A 269 0.96 -11.03 2.90
N ASP A 270 -0.16 -11.03 2.20
CA ASP A 270 -1.10 -9.93 2.09
C ASP A 270 -2.52 -10.53 2.02
N ARG A 271 -3.53 -9.65 1.94
CA ARG A 271 -4.95 -9.94 1.96
C ARG A 271 -5.43 -10.66 0.69
N ILE A 272 -6.74 -10.89 0.59
CA ILE A 272 -7.42 -11.34 -0.63
C ILE A 272 -8.60 -10.40 -0.92
N ARG A 273 -8.95 -10.22 -2.19
CA ARG A 273 -10.13 -9.46 -2.60
C ARG A 273 -11.17 -10.39 -3.22
N ILE A 274 -12.40 -10.32 -2.73
CA ILE A 274 -13.54 -11.13 -3.19
C ILE A 274 -14.76 -10.24 -3.40
N HIS A 275 -15.41 -10.35 -4.56
CA HIS A 275 -16.74 -9.76 -4.80
C HIS A 275 -17.75 -10.86 -5.10
N GLY A 276 -19.02 -10.62 -4.77
CA GLY A 276 -20.11 -11.58 -5.01
C GLY A 276 -20.20 -12.68 -3.94
N GLY A 277 -21.12 -13.64 -4.15
CA GLY A 277 -21.24 -14.85 -3.33
C GLY A 277 -21.59 -14.64 -1.85
N GLY A 278 -22.19 -13.49 -1.51
CA GLY A 278 -22.49 -13.13 -0.12
C GLY A 278 -21.25 -12.79 0.72
N PHE A 279 -20.12 -12.43 0.09
CA PHE A 279 -18.93 -11.88 0.77
C PHE A 279 -18.80 -10.35 0.62
N GLY A 280 -19.74 -9.71 -0.10
CA GLY A 280 -19.78 -8.27 -0.30
C GLY A 280 -20.46 -7.49 0.85
N PRO A 281 -20.56 -6.15 0.74
CA PRO A 281 -21.05 -5.25 1.80
C PRO A 281 -22.44 -5.59 2.36
N GLU A 282 -23.30 -6.26 1.60
CA GLU A 282 -24.65 -6.67 2.05
C GLU A 282 -24.64 -7.82 3.06
N SER A 283 -23.52 -8.54 3.20
CA SER A 283 -23.40 -9.72 4.08
C SER A 283 -22.94 -9.41 5.51
N THR A 284 -22.40 -8.21 5.75
CA THR A 284 -22.13 -7.71 7.10
C THR A 284 -23.41 -7.08 7.62
N GLY A 285 -24.18 -7.84 8.40
CA GLY A 285 -25.50 -7.47 8.92
C GLY A 285 -25.61 -5.99 9.29
N GLY A 286 -26.29 -5.24 8.43
CA GLY A 286 -26.75 -3.90 8.75
C GLY A 286 -27.86 -4.00 9.78
N PHE A 287 -27.73 -3.25 10.87
CA PHE A 287 -28.90 -2.81 11.60
C PHE A 287 -29.77 -2.01 10.61
N ASN A 288 -30.83 -2.62 10.11
CA ASN A 288 -31.81 -1.95 9.26
C ASN A 288 -32.49 -0.85 10.09
N ALA A 289 -32.21 0.40 9.77
CA ALA A 289 -32.91 1.57 10.30
C ALA A 289 -34.31 1.76 9.67
N ASN A 290 -35.04 0.67 9.39
CA ASN A 290 -36.37 0.70 8.76
C ASN A 290 -37.48 0.02 9.57
N ASP A 291 -37.22 -0.45 10.80
CA ASP A 291 -38.25 -1.02 11.69
C ASP A 291 -38.94 0.01 12.60
N THR A 292 -39.05 1.26 12.17
CA THR A 292 -39.93 2.25 12.81
C THR A 292 -40.73 3.02 11.77
N ASN A 293 -41.63 2.34 11.06
CA ASN A 293 -42.77 2.99 10.41
C ASN A 293 -43.86 1.96 10.09
N ALA A 294 -44.44 1.38 11.13
CA ALA A 294 -45.69 0.64 11.04
C ALA A 294 -46.60 0.99 12.21
N ALA A 295 -47.00 2.26 12.30
CA ALA A 295 -48.23 2.71 12.98
C ALA A 295 -48.43 4.21 12.78
N ALA A 296 -49.26 4.60 11.81
CA ALA A 296 -50.18 5.74 11.89
C ALA A 296 -50.83 5.98 10.52
N SER A 297 -51.89 5.23 10.23
CA SER A 297 -52.96 5.66 9.34
C SER A 297 -53.94 6.53 10.13
N ASN A 298 -54.43 7.61 9.48
CA ASN A 298 -55.54 8.51 9.85
C ASN A 298 -55.16 9.82 10.57
N ALA A 299 -55.20 10.95 9.84
CA ALA A 299 -56.16 12.06 10.05
C ALA A 299 -55.85 13.30 9.17
N SER A 300 -56.92 14.00 8.77
CA SER A 300 -57.06 15.16 7.87
C SER A 300 -56.43 16.50 8.37
N PRO A 301 -56.28 17.54 7.50
CA PRO A 301 -55.77 18.90 7.86
C PRO A 301 -56.90 19.82 8.40
N PRO A 302 -56.77 21.12 8.80
CA PRO A 302 -55.72 22.19 8.66
C PRO A 302 -55.57 23.04 10.00
N PRO A 303 -55.36 24.39 10.10
CA PRO A 303 -54.85 25.48 9.23
C PRO A 303 -53.75 26.39 9.86
N ALA A 304 -53.40 27.47 9.14
CA ALA A 304 -52.35 28.46 9.41
C ALA A 304 -52.56 29.42 10.60
N ASN A 305 -51.49 29.73 11.35
CA ASN A 305 -51.00 31.10 11.63
C ASN A 305 -49.72 31.14 12.49
N MET A 306 -48.81 32.06 12.12
CA MET A 306 -47.77 32.79 12.87
C MET A 306 -47.13 32.19 14.14
N ALA A 307 -45.79 32.07 14.16
CA ALA A 307 -44.86 32.98 14.85
C ALA A 307 -43.42 32.42 14.88
N PHE A 308 -42.45 33.30 14.64
CA PHE A 308 -41.02 33.03 14.80
C PHE A 308 -40.66 32.82 16.29
N SER A 309 -39.88 31.78 16.59
CA SER A 309 -39.06 31.67 17.80
C SER A 309 -37.84 30.78 17.51
N PRO A 310 -36.61 31.16 17.90
CA PRO A 310 -35.43 30.36 17.66
C PRO A 310 -35.37 29.19 18.66
N PRO A 311 -35.08 27.95 18.26
CA PRO A 311 -34.95 26.87 19.23
C PRO A 311 -33.62 27.00 19.98
N GLN A 312 -33.73 27.17 21.30
CA GLN A 312 -32.69 26.91 22.28
C GLN A 312 -32.20 25.47 22.11
N GLN A 313 -30.91 25.32 21.82
CA GLN A 313 -30.24 24.02 21.82
C GLN A 313 -30.11 23.52 23.26
N ASN A 314 -30.78 22.40 23.56
CA ASN A 314 -30.53 21.58 24.73
C ASN A 314 -29.26 20.74 24.45
N PRO A 315 -28.15 20.90 25.18
CA PRO A 315 -26.90 20.22 24.83
C PRO A 315 -26.78 18.87 25.57
N GLN A 316 -27.72 17.95 25.39
CA GLN A 316 -27.60 16.58 25.94
C GLN A 316 -28.37 15.54 25.11
N SER A 317 -27.97 15.32 23.85
CA SER A 317 -28.36 14.12 23.09
C SER A 317 -27.69 14.01 21.70
N PHE A 318 -26.35 14.11 21.61
CA PHE A 318 -25.63 13.72 20.39
C PHE A 318 -24.25 13.14 20.75
N PHE A 319 -24.23 11.97 21.38
CA PHE A 319 -23.05 11.11 21.39
C PHE A 319 -23.42 9.77 20.78
N ALA A 320 -23.74 9.80 19.48
CA ALA A 320 -23.59 8.63 18.62
C ALA A 320 -22.31 8.86 17.81
N ASN A 321 -21.32 7.98 18.00
CA ASN A 321 -20.04 7.99 17.30
C ASN A 321 -20.25 8.06 15.78
N GLN A 322 -20.12 9.25 15.19
CA GLN A 322 -19.83 9.38 13.76
C GLN A 322 -18.39 8.91 13.56
N SER A 323 -18.23 7.78 12.90
CA SER A 323 -16.94 7.11 12.77
C SER A 323 -16.11 7.76 11.67
N ALA A 324 -14.77 7.66 11.75
CA ALA A 324 -13.83 8.19 10.74
C ALA A 324 -14.17 7.76 9.29
N ASP A 325 -14.94 6.69 9.15
CA ASP A 325 -15.35 6.07 7.89
C ASP A 325 -16.49 6.85 7.17
N ASP A 326 -17.40 7.48 7.91
CA ASP A 326 -18.49 8.30 7.34
C ASP A 326 -17.92 9.54 6.62
N TRP A 327 -16.77 10.03 7.12
CA TRP A 327 -16.03 11.15 6.56
C TRP A 327 -15.20 10.77 5.32
N ILE A 328 -14.67 9.55 5.25
CA ILE A 328 -13.89 9.08 4.08
C ILE A 328 -14.78 8.94 2.84
N ASN A 329 -16.03 8.48 3.02
CA ASN A 329 -17.01 8.42 1.93
C ASN A 329 -17.45 9.83 1.49
N ALA A 330 -17.64 10.77 2.44
CA ALA A 330 -17.87 12.18 2.14
C ALA A 330 -16.64 12.89 1.51
N LEU A 331 -15.43 12.37 1.74
CA LEU A 331 -14.19 12.85 1.12
C LEU A 331 -14.09 12.41 -0.34
N GLN A 332 -14.40 11.15 -0.65
CA GLN A 332 -14.41 10.66 -2.04
C GLN A 332 -15.41 11.43 -2.91
N SER A 333 -16.56 11.84 -2.34
CA SER A 333 -17.55 12.66 -3.04
C SER A 333 -17.14 14.14 -3.18
N SER A 334 -16.27 14.68 -2.33
CA SER A 334 -15.83 16.08 -2.35
C SER A 334 -14.46 16.34 -3.01
N ALA A 335 -13.54 15.37 -2.97
CA ALA A 335 -12.17 15.49 -3.49
C ALA A 335 -11.99 15.07 -4.95
N GLY A 336 -13.01 14.45 -5.56
CA GLY A 336 -12.90 13.81 -6.87
C GLY A 336 -12.20 12.45 -6.79
N ILE A 337 -11.58 12.01 -7.89
CA ILE A 337 -10.86 10.72 -7.92
C ILE A 337 -9.65 10.76 -6.98
N ILE A 338 -9.50 9.71 -6.16
CA ILE A 338 -8.35 9.50 -5.28
C ILE A 338 -7.59 8.26 -5.76
N ALA A 339 -6.31 8.42 -6.05
CA ALA A 339 -5.36 7.34 -6.28
C ALA A 339 -4.42 7.19 -5.08
N GLN A 340 -3.93 5.98 -4.86
CA GLN A 340 -2.98 5.60 -3.83
C GLN A 340 -1.62 5.27 -4.47
N VAL A 341 -0.55 5.55 -3.74
CA VAL A 341 0.81 5.08 -4.01
C VAL A 341 1.33 4.45 -2.71
N ASP A 342 1.76 3.20 -2.77
CA ASP A 342 2.24 2.46 -1.58
C ASP A 342 3.75 2.60 -1.37
N ASN A 343 4.32 1.73 -0.52
CA ASN A 343 5.73 1.69 -0.13
C ASN A 343 6.20 3.01 0.49
N GLY A 344 5.43 3.49 1.46
CA GLY A 344 5.73 4.71 2.19
C GLY A 344 5.10 5.95 1.58
N SER A 345 4.90 6.91 2.45
CA SER A 345 4.25 8.19 2.22
C SER A 345 5.21 9.29 2.61
N LEU A 346 5.24 9.71 3.87
CA LEU A 346 6.18 10.70 4.37
C LEU A 346 7.64 10.25 4.28
N GLU A 347 7.89 8.95 4.35
CA GLU A 347 9.18 8.31 4.18
C GLU A 347 9.89 8.77 2.89
N ARG A 348 9.15 9.18 1.87
CA ARG A 348 9.69 9.65 0.57
C ARG A 348 10.46 10.97 0.68
N TRP A 349 10.16 11.78 1.69
CA TRP A 349 10.86 13.04 1.97
C TRP A 349 11.79 12.94 3.18
N GLU A 350 11.60 11.93 4.04
CA GLU A 350 12.35 11.85 5.29
C GLU A 350 13.76 11.28 5.11
N PRO A 351 14.75 11.82 5.85
CA PRO A 351 16.14 11.35 5.79
C PRO A 351 16.29 9.91 6.30
N ASP A 352 15.45 9.47 7.23
CA ASP A 352 15.47 8.09 7.74
C ASP A 352 14.65 7.12 6.86
N GLY A 353 13.88 7.64 5.90
CA GLY A 353 13.12 6.86 4.93
C GLY A 353 13.91 6.63 3.64
N TYR A 354 13.40 7.14 2.52
CA TYR A 354 14.06 7.09 1.21
C TYR A 354 15.25 8.04 1.09
N GLY A 355 15.31 9.10 1.91
CA GLY A 355 16.44 10.03 1.95
C GLY A 355 17.74 9.36 2.41
N ARG A 356 17.65 8.24 3.15
CA ARG A 356 18.81 7.52 3.70
C ARG A 356 19.81 7.09 2.63
N SER A 357 19.30 6.77 1.44
CA SER A 357 20.11 6.34 0.29
C SER A 357 19.90 7.23 -0.93
N GLY A 358 19.31 8.41 -0.74
CA GLY A 358 19.13 9.41 -1.79
C GLY A 358 18.26 8.97 -2.97
N THR A 359 17.25 8.11 -2.74
CA THR A 359 16.44 7.51 -3.82
C THR A 359 15.82 8.56 -4.76
N TYR A 360 15.46 9.72 -4.22
CA TYR A 360 14.79 10.80 -4.95
C TYR A 360 15.64 12.07 -5.08
N ASP A 361 16.95 12.01 -4.77
CA ASP A 361 17.83 13.20 -4.76
C ASP A 361 17.86 13.90 -6.11
N ARG A 362 17.87 13.13 -7.22
CA ARG A 362 17.83 13.72 -8.57
C ARG A 362 16.61 14.61 -8.78
N ILE A 363 15.45 14.21 -8.24
CA ILE A 363 14.20 14.97 -8.30
C ILE A 363 14.31 16.22 -7.43
N PHE A 364 14.71 16.07 -6.16
CA PHE A 364 14.83 17.19 -5.23
C PHE A 364 15.94 18.18 -5.60
N HIS A 365 16.90 17.80 -6.45
CA HIS A 365 17.95 18.67 -7.00
C HIS A 365 17.60 19.25 -8.38
N GLY A 366 16.33 19.16 -8.82
CA GLY A 366 15.85 19.77 -10.07
C GLY A 366 16.28 19.07 -11.37
N ARG A 367 16.67 17.78 -11.28
CA ARG A 367 17.16 16.94 -12.38
C ARG A 367 16.34 15.65 -12.49
N TRP A 368 15.01 15.76 -12.53
CA TRP A 368 14.12 14.60 -12.63
C TRP A 368 14.35 13.80 -13.93
N GLU A 369 14.92 14.41 -14.96
CA GLU A 369 15.27 13.76 -16.22
C GLU A 369 16.29 12.63 -15.98
N ASP A 370 17.24 12.85 -15.05
CA ASP A 370 18.28 11.91 -14.63
C ASP A 370 17.76 10.87 -13.62
N TYR A 371 16.56 11.03 -13.08
CA TYR A 371 15.97 10.03 -12.19
C TYR A 371 15.57 8.79 -13.00
N ASP A 372 16.05 7.63 -12.58
CA ASP A 372 15.66 6.33 -13.12
C ASP A 372 14.78 5.60 -12.10
N PRO A 373 13.47 5.43 -12.37
CA PRO A 373 12.58 4.67 -11.49
C PRO A 373 13.03 3.21 -11.25
N TRP A 374 13.77 2.64 -12.22
CA TRP A 374 14.17 1.24 -12.24
C TRP A 374 15.52 0.97 -11.55
N GLU A 375 16.16 2.01 -11.00
CA GLU A 375 17.30 1.89 -10.09
C GLU A 375 16.79 1.35 -8.74
N CYS A 376 17.35 0.23 -8.28
CA CYS A 376 16.92 -0.40 -7.02
C CYS A 376 17.91 -0.32 -5.87
N SER A 377 19.20 -0.04 -6.08
CA SER A 377 20.22 -0.05 -5.03
C SER A 377 19.95 0.95 -3.92
N SER A 378 19.33 2.11 -4.20
CA SER A 378 18.92 3.05 -3.17
C SER A 378 17.72 2.55 -2.34
N ARG A 379 16.82 1.77 -2.97
CA ARG A 379 15.58 1.29 -2.34
C ARG A 379 15.81 0.18 -1.32
N VAL A 380 16.86 -0.63 -1.50
CA VAL A 380 17.19 -1.76 -0.61
C VAL A 380 17.42 -1.34 0.84
N ASN A 381 17.99 -0.15 1.04
CA ASN A 381 18.28 0.41 2.36
C ASN A 381 17.23 1.40 2.86
N SER A 382 16.18 1.66 2.08
CA SER A 382 15.15 2.62 2.45
C SER A 382 14.19 2.01 3.47
N THR A 383 13.83 2.76 4.51
CA THR A 383 12.77 2.37 5.44
C THR A 383 11.43 2.90 4.91
N MET A 384 10.53 1.98 4.56
CA MET A 384 9.26 2.29 3.90
C MET A 384 8.08 2.46 4.87
N ASP A 385 8.28 2.16 6.14
CA ASP A 385 7.31 2.39 7.22
C ASP A 385 8.05 2.88 8.47
N LEU A 386 8.06 4.20 8.67
CA LEU A 386 8.62 4.84 9.87
C LEU A 386 7.59 4.97 10.99
N TYR A 387 6.31 4.71 10.69
CA TYR A 387 5.19 5.05 11.57
C TYR A 387 4.40 3.85 12.06
N ASN A 388 4.79 2.63 11.67
CA ASN A 388 4.14 1.38 12.05
C ASN A 388 2.65 1.40 11.68
N GLY A 389 2.36 1.82 10.44
CA GLY A 389 1.00 1.93 9.93
C GLY A 389 0.35 0.56 9.74
N TYR A 390 -0.95 0.42 10.03
CA TYR A 390 -1.66 -0.83 9.77
C TYR A 390 -1.74 -1.10 8.27
N GLY A 391 -1.16 -2.21 7.82
CA GLY A 391 -1.03 -2.54 6.40
C GLY A 391 0.04 -1.72 5.66
N ALA A 392 0.85 -0.93 6.38
CA ALA A 392 2.01 -0.27 5.79
C ALA A 392 3.11 -1.32 5.53
N CYS A 393 3.74 -1.23 4.36
CA CYS A 393 4.68 -2.25 3.93
C CYS A 393 6.05 -2.07 4.59
N THR A 394 6.54 -3.10 5.28
CA THR A 394 7.87 -3.07 5.93
C THR A 394 8.98 -3.70 5.08
N ILE A 395 8.70 -4.10 3.83
CA ILE A 395 9.66 -4.75 2.93
C ILE A 395 9.85 -3.99 1.62
N PHE A 396 11.00 -4.20 0.97
CA PHE A 396 11.20 -3.73 -0.39
C PHE A 396 10.47 -4.65 -1.38
N ARG A 397 9.38 -4.11 -1.96
CA ARG A 397 8.67 -4.71 -3.11
C ARG A 397 9.14 -4.04 -4.39
N MET A 398 9.74 -4.81 -5.30
CA MET A 398 10.09 -4.32 -6.65
C MET A 398 8.84 -4.14 -7.50
N PHE A 399 7.81 -4.96 -7.29
CA PHE A 399 6.50 -4.70 -7.87
C PHE A 399 5.43 -4.96 -6.84
N GLN A 400 4.38 -4.17 -6.89
CA GLN A 400 3.08 -4.64 -6.43
C GLN A 400 2.55 -5.69 -7.41
N GLY A 401 1.54 -6.47 -7.01
CA GLY A 401 0.95 -7.43 -7.93
C GLY A 401 -0.35 -8.07 -7.46
N LEU A 402 -1.14 -8.48 -8.44
CA LEU A 402 -2.43 -9.15 -8.27
C LEU A 402 -2.51 -10.36 -9.19
N LEU A 403 -2.78 -11.52 -8.60
CA LEU A 403 -3.08 -12.74 -9.34
C LEU A 403 -4.60 -12.91 -9.44
N ALA A 404 -5.11 -13.05 -10.66
CA ALA A 404 -6.53 -13.29 -10.92
C ALA A 404 -6.87 -14.78 -10.77
N LEU A 405 -7.89 -15.10 -9.97
CA LEU A 405 -8.42 -16.46 -9.83
C LEU A 405 -9.79 -16.64 -10.49
N SER A 406 -10.39 -15.54 -10.92
CA SER A 406 -11.60 -15.48 -11.74
C SER A 406 -11.35 -14.54 -12.93
N THR A 407 -12.31 -14.44 -13.85
CA THR A 407 -12.33 -13.33 -14.80
C THR A 407 -12.49 -12.01 -14.04
N ILE A 408 -11.70 -11.00 -14.41
CA ILE A 408 -11.79 -9.65 -13.83
C ILE A 408 -12.01 -8.66 -14.98
N GLU A 409 -13.13 -7.96 -14.91
CA GLU A 409 -13.51 -6.98 -15.92
C GLU A 409 -12.69 -5.67 -15.80
N PRO A 410 -12.51 -4.93 -16.91
CA PRO A 410 -11.85 -3.65 -16.91
C PRO A 410 -12.49 -2.66 -15.93
N GLY A 411 -11.64 -1.88 -15.27
CA GLY A 411 -12.05 -0.77 -14.40
C GLY A 411 -12.03 -1.08 -12.90
N MET A 412 -11.90 -2.35 -12.49
CA MET A 412 -11.63 -2.71 -11.09
C MET A 412 -10.34 -2.07 -10.57
N LEU A 413 -9.25 -2.17 -11.35
CA LEU A 413 -7.97 -1.53 -11.08
C LEU A 413 -7.63 -0.58 -12.22
N ARG A 414 -7.21 0.63 -11.84
CA ARG A 414 -6.76 1.67 -12.76
C ARG A 414 -5.43 2.25 -12.30
N LEU A 415 -4.53 2.55 -13.22
CA LEU A 415 -3.19 3.05 -12.92
C LEU A 415 -2.83 4.24 -13.80
N PHE A 416 -1.93 5.11 -13.35
CA PHE A 416 -1.31 6.11 -14.21
C PHE A 416 0.01 5.55 -14.75
N PRO A 417 0.12 5.16 -16.05
CA PRO A 417 1.27 4.47 -16.60
C PRO A 417 2.46 5.40 -16.92
N SER A 418 3.00 6.11 -15.93
CA SER A 418 4.16 7.00 -16.11
C SER A 418 5.05 7.12 -14.84
N PRO A 419 5.88 6.11 -14.54
CA PRO A 419 6.60 6.01 -13.27
C PRO A 419 7.67 7.09 -13.06
N LYS A 420 8.13 7.77 -14.11
CA LYS A 420 9.11 8.85 -13.96
C LYS A 420 8.41 10.19 -13.66
N LEU A 421 7.54 10.62 -14.57
CA LEU A 421 6.96 11.97 -14.53
C LEU A 421 6.01 12.14 -13.36
N VAL A 422 5.17 11.14 -13.09
CA VAL A 422 4.16 11.22 -12.02
C VAL A 422 4.82 11.23 -10.64
N THR A 423 5.86 10.40 -10.45
CA THR A 423 6.68 10.40 -9.23
C THR A 423 7.38 11.73 -9.02
N ALA A 424 8.06 12.26 -10.04
CA ALA A 424 8.68 13.58 -9.94
C ALA A 424 7.65 14.66 -9.58
N TYR A 425 6.47 14.62 -10.20
CA TYR A 425 5.42 15.59 -9.95
C TYR A 425 4.90 15.57 -8.52
N TYR A 426 4.46 14.42 -7.99
CA TYR A 426 3.90 14.39 -6.64
C TYR A 426 4.97 14.64 -5.57
N LEU A 427 6.25 14.31 -5.83
CA LEU A 427 7.35 14.61 -4.90
C LEU A 427 7.70 16.10 -4.86
N LEU A 428 7.63 16.79 -5.99
CA LEU A 428 7.90 18.23 -6.08
C LEU A 428 6.68 19.10 -5.73
N ARG A 429 5.46 18.60 -5.92
CA ARG A 429 4.21 19.35 -5.66
C ARG A 429 4.17 20.06 -4.29
N PRO A 430 4.63 19.48 -3.17
CA PRO A 430 4.69 20.15 -1.86
C PRO A 430 5.53 21.43 -1.80
N PHE A 431 6.45 21.63 -2.76
CA PHE A 431 7.36 22.77 -2.79
C PHE A 431 6.84 23.94 -3.62
N PHE A 432 5.73 23.77 -4.34
CA PHE A 432 5.19 24.79 -5.23
C PHE A 432 3.82 25.28 -4.74
N THR A 433 3.58 26.58 -4.88
CA THR A 433 2.28 27.21 -4.61
C THR A 433 1.82 28.00 -5.84
N PRO A 434 0.52 28.02 -6.14
CA PRO A 434 0.03 28.82 -7.24
C PRO A 434 0.11 30.32 -6.91
N ARG A 435 0.33 31.16 -7.92
CA ARG A 435 0.37 32.62 -7.83
C ARG A 435 -1.04 33.20 -7.84
N THR A 436 -1.92 32.62 -8.66
CA THR A 436 -3.35 32.90 -8.69
C THR A 436 -4.14 31.68 -8.24
N PRO A 437 -5.21 31.87 -7.45
CA PRO A 437 -6.02 30.76 -6.96
C PRO A 437 -6.71 30.00 -8.10
N ALA A 438 -7.14 28.77 -7.81
CA ALA A 438 -7.92 27.98 -8.74
C ALA A 438 -9.26 28.69 -9.07
N PRO A 439 -9.66 28.76 -10.34
CA PRO A 439 -10.98 29.25 -10.72
C PRO A 439 -12.09 28.31 -10.21
N ALA A 440 -13.33 28.82 -10.15
CA ALA A 440 -14.48 28.02 -9.74
C ALA A 440 -14.79 26.89 -10.75
N SER A 441 -14.65 27.18 -12.06
CA SER A 441 -14.72 26.17 -13.12
C SER A 441 -13.36 25.52 -13.32
N ARG A 442 -13.30 24.19 -13.30
CA ARG A 442 -12.08 23.41 -13.56
C ARG A 442 -11.96 22.96 -15.01
N THR A 443 -12.41 23.80 -15.94
CA THR A 443 -12.37 23.57 -17.38
C THR A 443 -12.20 24.88 -18.13
N GLY A 444 -11.66 24.82 -19.34
CA GLY A 444 -11.50 25.98 -20.23
C GLY A 444 -10.28 26.86 -19.93
N PRO A 445 -10.17 28.03 -20.60
CA PRO A 445 -8.93 28.82 -20.63
C PRO A 445 -8.44 29.31 -19.26
N GLU A 446 -9.34 29.63 -18.33
CA GLU A 446 -8.96 30.03 -16.97
C GLU A 446 -8.33 28.88 -16.18
N TRP A 447 -8.85 27.66 -16.37
CA TRP A 447 -8.27 26.46 -15.78
C TRP A 447 -6.92 26.13 -16.42
N ASP A 448 -6.79 26.27 -17.73
CA ASP A 448 -5.52 26.10 -18.44
C ASP A 448 -4.46 27.10 -17.96
N ALA A 449 -4.85 28.36 -17.73
CA ALA A 449 -3.99 29.39 -17.16
C ALA A 449 -3.59 29.07 -15.70
N TYR A 450 -4.50 28.49 -14.91
CA TYR A 450 -4.18 28.03 -13.55
C TYR A 450 -3.14 26.89 -13.55
N LEU A 451 -3.25 25.96 -14.51
CA LEU A 451 -2.30 24.83 -14.69
C LEU A 451 -1.01 25.21 -15.42
N ALA A 452 -0.91 26.42 -15.99
CA ALA A 452 0.30 26.84 -16.68
C ALA A 452 1.48 26.91 -15.71
N ALA A 453 2.66 26.45 -16.13
CA ALA A 453 3.87 26.47 -15.31
C ALA A 453 4.18 27.86 -14.72
N SER A 454 3.90 28.92 -15.47
CA SER A 454 4.08 30.32 -15.05
C SER A 454 3.24 30.71 -13.83
N ASN A 455 2.13 30.02 -13.57
CA ASN A 455 1.30 30.27 -12.40
C ASN A 455 1.88 29.65 -11.12
N TRP A 456 2.98 28.90 -11.17
CA TRP A 456 3.54 28.26 -9.98
C TRP A 456 4.83 28.97 -9.55
N ARG A 457 5.09 28.97 -8.25
CA ARG A 457 6.34 29.47 -7.68
C ARG A 457 6.85 28.52 -6.60
N LEU A 458 8.17 28.36 -6.53
CA LEU A 458 8.84 27.62 -5.46
C LEU A 458 8.62 28.35 -4.12
N GLN A 459 8.27 27.59 -3.08
CA GLN A 459 8.28 28.05 -1.70
C GLN A 459 9.71 27.93 -1.16
N ARG A 460 10.47 29.03 -1.15
CA ARG A 460 11.83 29.05 -0.56
C ARG A 460 11.84 28.85 0.95
N GLU A 461 10.73 29.19 1.60
CA GLU A 461 10.42 28.84 2.99
C GLU A 461 9.19 27.95 3.00
N PRO A 462 9.35 26.62 2.85
CA PRO A 462 8.21 25.73 2.68
C PRO A 462 7.38 25.60 3.96
N ASP A 463 6.06 25.51 3.78
CA ASP A 463 5.12 25.14 4.85
C ASP A 463 5.28 23.66 5.29
N THR A 464 4.47 23.23 6.27
CA THR A 464 4.46 21.85 6.76
C THR A 464 3.56 20.90 5.96
N ILE A 465 2.95 21.37 4.86
CA ILE A 465 2.04 20.57 4.07
C ILE A 465 2.85 19.72 3.08
N ILE A 466 2.58 18.41 3.10
CA ILE A 466 3.02 17.45 2.08
C ILE A 466 1.75 16.83 1.51
N HIS A 467 1.39 17.23 0.28
CA HIS A 467 0.08 16.97 -0.30
C HIS A 467 -0.20 15.46 -0.38
N GLY A 468 -1.19 15.00 0.37
CA GLY A 468 -1.61 13.60 0.43
C GLY A 468 -0.69 12.65 1.21
N ALA A 469 0.38 13.15 1.81
CA ALA A 469 1.25 12.36 2.67
C ALA A 469 0.90 12.56 4.14
N VAL A 470 0.69 11.46 4.87
CA VAL A 470 0.41 11.46 6.31
C VAL A 470 1.04 10.24 6.98
N PRO A 471 1.36 10.29 8.28
CA PRO A 471 2.00 9.18 8.98
C PRO A 471 1.19 7.88 8.92
N GLY A 472 1.84 6.75 8.62
CA GLY A 472 1.25 5.41 8.72
C GLY A 472 0.20 5.07 7.67
N HIS A 473 0.13 5.80 6.55
CA HIS A 473 -0.84 5.55 5.47
C HIS A 473 -0.16 5.67 4.10
N ALA A 474 -0.77 5.07 3.07
CA ALA A 474 -0.34 5.24 1.69
C ALA A 474 -0.37 6.72 1.25
N GLN A 475 0.51 7.08 0.31
CA GLN A 475 0.50 8.40 -0.32
C GLN A 475 -0.77 8.55 -1.14
N ARG A 476 -1.50 9.66 -0.92
CA ARG A 476 -2.69 10.00 -1.70
C ARG A 476 -2.39 10.98 -2.82
N VAL A 477 -2.94 10.69 -3.98
CA VAL A 477 -2.92 11.57 -5.14
C VAL A 477 -4.37 11.86 -5.52
N THR A 478 -4.72 13.15 -5.64
CA THR A 478 -6.12 13.59 -5.80
C THR A 478 -6.22 14.63 -6.90
N GLU A 479 -7.38 14.72 -7.57
CA GLU A 479 -7.62 15.74 -8.59
C GLU A 479 -7.48 17.16 -8.05
N HIS A 480 -7.84 17.36 -6.78
CA HIS A 480 -7.73 18.66 -6.14
C HIS A 480 -6.28 19.07 -5.88
N TRP A 481 -5.49 18.20 -5.27
CA TRP A 481 -4.12 18.54 -4.86
C TRP A 481 -3.10 18.39 -5.99
N HIS A 482 -3.42 17.54 -6.96
CA HIS A 482 -2.54 17.13 -8.06
C HIS A 482 -3.20 17.36 -9.44
N PRO A 483 -3.66 18.59 -9.75
CA PRO A 483 -4.57 18.82 -10.86
C PRO A 483 -3.95 18.58 -12.24
N HIS A 484 -2.63 18.74 -12.40
CA HIS A 484 -1.92 18.46 -13.65
C HIS A 484 -1.90 16.97 -14.02
N LEU A 485 -2.24 16.07 -13.09
CA LEU A 485 -2.30 14.65 -13.37
C LEU A 485 -3.58 14.24 -14.11
N CYS A 486 -4.62 15.07 -14.13
CA CYS A 486 -5.89 14.79 -14.84
C CYS A 486 -6.40 13.36 -14.59
N LEU A 487 -6.52 12.95 -13.32
CA LEU A 487 -6.75 11.54 -12.93
C LEU A 487 -7.96 10.87 -13.59
N ARG A 488 -8.97 11.64 -14.04
CA ARG A 488 -10.12 11.12 -14.81
C ARG A 488 -9.72 10.49 -16.14
N SER A 489 -8.80 11.10 -16.87
CA SER A 489 -8.37 10.62 -18.19
C SER A 489 -7.05 9.86 -18.16
N SER A 490 -6.20 10.11 -17.16
CA SER A 490 -4.88 9.47 -17.07
C SER A 490 -4.85 8.14 -16.30
N LEU A 491 -5.87 7.83 -15.50
CA LEU A 491 -5.97 6.52 -14.84
C LEU A 491 -6.57 5.48 -15.80
N VAL A 492 -5.69 4.75 -16.47
CA VAL A 492 -6.06 3.75 -17.47
C VAL A 492 -6.54 2.47 -16.83
N THR A 493 -7.54 1.85 -17.44
CA THR A 493 -8.02 0.52 -17.06
C THR A 493 -7.09 -0.56 -17.57
N LEU A 494 -6.93 -1.63 -16.80
CA LEU A 494 -6.31 -2.85 -17.30
C LEU A 494 -7.19 -3.54 -18.34
N PRO A 495 -6.59 -4.33 -19.26
CA PRO A 495 -7.36 -5.27 -20.08
C PRO A 495 -8.07 -6.30 -19.20
N THR A 496 -9.12 -6.93 -19.72
CA THR A 496 -9.79 -8.05 -19.03
C THR A 496 -8.75 -9.11 -18.65
N LEU A 497 -8.80 -9.54 -17.40
CA LEU A 497 -7.94 -10.60 -16.88
C LEU A 497 -8.70 -11.91 -16.90
N GLN A 498 -7.99 -12.98 -17.22
CA GLN A 498 -8.50 -14.34 -17.11
C GLN A 498 -7.95 -15.02 -15.85
N PRO A 499 -8.62 -16.07 -15.33
CA PRO A 499 -8.06 -16.89 -14.28
C PRO A 499 -6.64 -17.36 -14.64
N GLY A 500 -5.69 -17.04 -13.78
CA GLY A 500 -4.28 -17.34 -13.97
C GLY A 500 -3.39 -16.18 -14.42
N ASP A 501 -3.98 -15.07 -14.86
CA ASP A 501 -3.24 -13.87 -15.24
C ASP A 501 -2.67 -13.16 -14.01
N TYR A 502 -1.45 -12.64 -14.15
CA TYR A 502 -0.72 -11.97 -13.08
C TYR A 502 -0.31 -10.56 -13.51
N ILE A 503 -0.83 -9.55 -12.82
CA ILE A 503 -0.50 -8.15 -13.05
C ILE A 503 0.62 -7.73 -12.12
N PHE A 504 1.55 -6.93 -12.65
CA PHE A 504 2.58 -6.26 -11.90
C PHE A 504 2.57 -4.76 -12.19
N TRP A 505 2.80 -3.95 -11.16
CA TRP A 505 3.06 -2.53 -11.35
C TRP A 505 4.15 -2.01 -10.42
N HIS A 506 4.86 -1.00 -10.91
CA HIS A 506 5.95 -0.35 -10.23
C HIS A 506 5.43 0.35 -8.95
N PRO A 507 6.16 0.27 -7.82
CA PRO A 507 5.66 0.70 -6.51
C PRO A 507 5.33 2.19 -6.40
N ASP A 508 5.91 3.02 -7.27
CA ASP A 508 5.66 4.47 -7.28
C ASP A 508 4.51 4.90 -8.20
N LEU A 509 3.79 3.98 -8.86
CA LEU A 509 2.63 4.33 -9.68
C LEU A 509 1.39 4.63 -8.83
N PRO A 510 0.67 5.72 -9.09
CA PRO A 510 -0.67 5.91 -8.56
C PRO A 510 -1.64 4.91 -9.16
N TYR A 511 -2.42 4.28 -8.30
CA TYR A 511 -3.49 3.37 -8.68
C TYR A 511 -4.77 3.62 -7.90
N HIS A 512 -5.89 3.21 -8.48
CA HIS A 512 -7.20 3.25 -7.86
C HIS A 512 -7.87 1.88 -8.03
N ILE A 513 -8.42 1.36 -6.93
CA ILE A 513 -9.26 0.16 -6.95
C ILE A 513 -10.71 0.56 -6.65
N SER A 514 -11.63 0.16 -7.51
CA SER A 514 -13.05 0.45 -7.38
C SER A 514 -13.76 -0.62 -6.57
N ASN A 515 -14.38 -0.25 -5.44
CA ASN A 515 -14.96 -1.21 -4.49
C ASN A 515 -16.47 -1.47 -4.71
N GLY A 516 -17.01 -1.19 -5.90
CA GLY A 516 -18.42 -1.41 -6.27
C GLY A 516 -19.48 -0.56 -5.53
N ALA A 517 -19.15 0.07 -4.40
CA ALA A 517 -20.10 0.76 -3.52
C ALA A 517 -19.88 2.29 -3.37
N GLY A 518 -18.99 2.90 -4.16
CA GLY A 518 -18.58 4.30 -3.99
C GLY A 518 -18.85 5.21 -5.20
N HIS A 519 -19.06 6.50 -4.94
CA HIS A 519 -19.28 7.60 -5.90
C HIS A 519 -18.03 7.98 -6.76
N GLY A 520 -17.20 7.00 -7.14
CA GLY A 520 -15.99 7.18 -7.98
C GLY A 520 -16.25 7.00 -9.49
N MET A 521 -15.18 6.84 -10.29
CA MET A 521 -15.32 6.45 -11.70
C MET A 521 -16.08 5.13 -11.78
N GLN A 522 -17.35 5.20 -12.20
CA GLN A 522 -18.16 4.03 -12.43
C GLN A 522 -17.50 3.17 -13.51
N THR A 523 -17.36 1.88 -13.24
CA THR A 523 -17.17 0.90 -14.30
C THR A 523 -18.34 1.05 -15.26
N PRO A 524 -18.12 1.16 -16.60
CA PRO A 524 -19.20 0.93 -17.54
C PRO A 524 -19.82 -0.41 -17.15
N SER A 525 -21.14 -0.43 -16.94
CA SER A 525 -21.87 -1.63 -16.57
C SER A 525 -21.81 -2.62 -17.73
N GLY A 526 -20.69 -3.34 -17.88
CA GLY A 526 -20.69 -4.65 -18.50
C GLY A 526 -21.59 -5.49 -17.61
N ASN A 527 -22.71 -5.94 -18.18
CA ASN A 527 -23.79 -6.71 -17.55
C ASN A 527 -23.46 -7.11 -16.12
N ALA A 528 -24.16 -6.52 -15.14
CA ALA A 528 -24.10 -6.94 -13.75
C ALA A 528 -23.97 -8.46 -13.70
N ALA A 529 -22.74 -8.93 -13.44
CA ALA A 529 -22.49 -10.33 -13.17
C ALA A 529 -23.51 -10.67 -12.08
N GLY A 530 -24.37 -11.64 -12.34
CA GLY A 530 -25.49 -11.95 -11.45
C GLY A 530 -24.97 -12.09 -10.02
N ALA A 531 -25.80 -11.80 -9.02
CA ALA A 531 -25.41 -11.79 -7.60
C ALA A 531 -24.65 -13.07 -7.11
N ASP A 532 -24.68 -14.14 -7.90
CA ASP A 532 -23.99 -15.42 -7.71
C ASP A 532 -22.57 -15.53 -8.29
N GLU A 533 -22.09 -14.62 -9.15
CA GLU A 533 -20.77 -14.73 -9.76
C GLU A 533 -19.68 -14.14 -8.84
N ILE A 534 -18.74 -15.00 -8.40
CA ILE A 534 -17.67 -14.62 -7.49
C ILE A 534 -16.45 -14.17 -8.28
N SER A 535 -15.98 -12.94 -8.03
CA SER A 535 -14.66 -12.50 -8.50
C SER A 535 -13.63 -12.58 -7.39
N MET A 536 -12.42 -13.07 -7.69
CA MET A 536 -11.37 -13.30 -6.70
C MET A 536 -9.99 -12.88 -7.22
N LEU A 537 -9.31 -12.04 -6.43
CA LEU A 537 -7.97 -11.51 -6.66
C LEU A 537 -7.11 -11.75 -5.42
N VAL A 538 -5.89 -12.23 -5.62
CA VAL A 538 -4.92 -12.42 -4.53
C VAL A 538 -3.81 -11.38 -4.65
N TYR A 539 -3.54 -10.65 -3.56
CA TYR A 539 -2.39 -9.74 -3.49
C TYR A 539 -1.11 -10.55 -3.33
N ILE A 540 -0.26 -10.46 -4.36
CA ILE A 540 1.03 -11.13 -4.41
C ILE A 540 2.01 -10.15 -5.08
N PRO A 541 2.83 -9.41 -4.31
CA PRO A 541 3.87 -8.57 -4.88
C PRO A 541 5.06 -9.41 -5.36
N ALA A 542 5.98 -8.80 -6.10
CA ALA A 542 7.31 -9.37 -6.36
C ALA A 542 8.34 -8.67 -5.48
N ALA A 543 8.97 -9.43 -4.59
CA ALA A 543 9.97 -8.92 -3.65
C ALA A 543 11.24 -9.79 -3.70
N PRO A 544 12.42 -9.19 -3.89
CA PRO A 544 13.67 -9.94 -3.93
C PRO A 544 14.09 -10.34 -2.50
N LEU A 545 14.96 -11.34 -2.38
CA LEU A 545 15.63 -11.59 -1.11
C LEU A 545 16.59 -10.43 -0.79
N THR A 546 16.43 -9.83 0.38
CA THR A 546 17.32 -8.80 0.96
C THR A 546 17.46 -9.08 2.46
N GLN A 547 18.38 -8.40 3.14
CA GLN A 547 18.47 -8.49 4.61
C GLN A 547 17.16 -8.07 5.30
N THR A 548 16.57 -6.94 4.91
CA THR A 548 15.30 -6.43 5.46
C THR A 548 14.16 -7.40 5.19
N ASN A 549 14.10 -7.93 3.96
CA ASN A 549 13.08 -8.87 3.54
C ASN A 549 13.21 -10.21 4.28
N ALA A 550 14.43 -10.67 4.59
CA ALA A 550 14.67 -11.85 5.43
C ALA A 550 14.23 -11.66 6.89
N LEU A 551 14.45 -10.46 7.47
CA LEU A 551 13.95 -10.12 8.81
C LEU A 551 12.41 -10.15 8.86
N TYR A 552 11.75 -9.69 7.80
CA TYR A 552 10.30 -9.84 7.66
C TYR A 552 9.88 -11.30 7.58
N LEU A 553 10.53 -12.11 6.73
CA LEU A 553 10.23 -13.54 6.61
C LEU A 553 10.35 -14.29 7.93
N ALA A 554 11.32 -13.94 8.80
CA ALA A 554 11.45 -14.54 10.13
C ALA A 554 10.20 -14.32 11.01
N ARG A 555 9.61 -13.13 10.92
CA ARG A 555 8.35 -12.79 11.60
C ARG A 555 7.16 -13.47 10.92
N GLN A 556 7.11 -13.44 9.59
CA GLN A 556 6.07 -14.08 8.79
C GLN A 556 6.00 -15.59 9.05
N ARG A 557 7.13 -16.30 9.16
CA ARG A 557 7.16 -17.71 9.50
C ARG A 557 6.46 -18.00 10.82
N LYS A 558 6.76 -17.21 11.86
CA LYS A 558 6.12 -17.34 13.18
C LYS A 558 4.62 -17.06 13.09
N ALA A 559 4.22 -16.05 12.32
CA ALA A 559 2.82 -15.74 12.09
C ALA A 559 2.09 -16.89 11.38
N PHE A 560 2.67 -17.41 10.30
CA PHE A 560 2.17 -18.57 9.56
C PHE A 560 1.98 -19.76 10.49
N GLN A 561 2.98 -20.17 11.26
CA GLN A 561 2.89 -21.32 12.18
C GLN A 561 1.76 -21.17 13.22
N ARG A 562 1.48 -19.94 13.66
CA ARG A 562 0.42 -19.63 14.63
C ARG A 562 -0.93 -19.32 14.00
N GLY A 563 -1.00 -19.23 12.67
CA GLY A 563 -2.19 -18.76 11.95
C GLY A 563 -2.50 -17.28 12.16
N TYR A 564 -1.53 -16.47 12.60
CA TYR A 564 -1.73 -15.04 12.83
C TYR A 564 -1.67 -14.24 11.54
N PRO A 565 -2.24 -13.02 11.48
CA PRO A 565 -2.03 -12.12 10.34
C PRO A 565 -0.57 -11.93 9.97
N GLY A 566 -0.34 -11.46 8.74
CA GLY A 566 0.99 -11.02 8.33
C GLY A 566 1.59 -9.98 9.29
N PRO A 567 2.92 -9.92 9.45
CA PRO A 567 3.56 -8.97 10.36
C PRO A 567 3.20 -7.49 10.10
N ASP A 568 2.85 -7.11 8.87
CA ASP A 568 2.43 -5.73 8.55
C ASP A 568 0.95 -5.44 8.89
N PHE A 569 0.21 -6.46 9.32
CA PHE A 569 -1.20 -6.41 9.68
C PHE A 569 -1.44 -6.79 11.15
N ASP A 570 -0.36 -6.87 11.95
CA ASP A 570 -0.41 -7.30 13.35
C ASP A 570 -0.48 -6.14 14.36
N SER A 571 -0.62 -4.90 13.89
CA SER A 571 -0.54 -3.69 14.72
C SER A 571 -1.48 -3.76 15.93
N ALA A 572 -0.87 -3.74 17.12
CA ALA A 572 -1.52 -3.98 18.40
C ALA A 572 -2.66 -2.99 18.69
N GLY A 573 -3.89 -3.49 18.77
CA GLY A 573 -5.03 -2.72 19.27
C GLY A 573 -6.40 -3.09 18.71
N THR A 574 -6.46 -3.75 17.55
CA THR A 574 -7.75 -3.99 16.86
C THR A 574 -8.36 -5.38 17.06
N GLY A 575 -7.70 -6.27 17.81
CA GLY A 575 -8.02 -7.69 17.78
C GLY A 575 -7.74 -8.31 16.39
N PHE A 576 -7.42 -9.59 16.35
CA PHE A 576 -7.22 -10.31 15.09
C PHE A 576 -7.86 -11.71 15.16
N VAL A 577 -8.22 -12.23 14.01
CA VAL A 577 -8.73 -13.60 13.86
C VAL A 577 -7.57 -14.49 13.47
N ALA A 578 -7.16 -15.39 14.35
CA ALA A 578 -6.19 -16.43 14.01
C ALA A 578 -6.87 -17.48 13.12
N GLU A 579 -6.24 -17.80 12.00
CA GLU A 579 -6.64 -18.88 11.11
C GLU A 579 -6.22 -20.23 11.70
N ASP A 580 -7.22 -21.04 12.06
CA ASP A 580 -7.01 -22.36 12.67
C ASP A 580 -6.05 -23.23 11.84
N PRO A 581 -4.86 -23.56 12.38
CA PRO A 581 -3.85 -24.39 11.70
C PRO A 581 -4.33 -25.79 11.28
N SER A 582 -5.42 -26.30 11.88
CA SER A 582 -5.96 -27.63 11.53
C SER A 582 -6.83 -27.64 10.26
N THR A 583 -7.27 -26.46 9.80
CA THR A 583 -8.19 -26.33 8.66
C THR A 583 -7.60 -25.56 7.49
N ARG A 584 -6.66 -24.65 7.74
CA ARG A 584 -5.92 -23.96 6.68
C ARG A 584 -4.82 -24.87 6.09
N PRO A 585 -4.38 -24.62 4.85
CA PRO A 585 -3.18 -25.25 4.31
C PRO A 585 -1.93 -25.02 5.18
N GLY A 586 -1.14 -26.08 5.35
CA GLY A 586 0.12 -26.08 6.08
C GLY A 586 1.36 -26.24 5.17
N GLU A 587 2.51 -26.52 5.78
CA GLU A 587 3.79 -26.69 5.07
C GLU A 587 3.73 -27.85 4.05
N SER A 588 3.02 -28.94 4.35
CA SER A 588 2.88 -30.07 3.42
C SER A 588 2.16 -29.71 2.12
N GLU A 589 1.17 -28.80 2.16
CA GLU A 589 0.52 -28.31 0.93
C GLU A 589 1.49 -27.44 0.12
N MET A 590 2.25 -26.58 0.79
CA MET A 590 3.26 -25.74 0.13
C MET A 590 4.35 -26.59 -0.53
N GLU A 591 4.82 -27.63 0.15
CA GLU A 591 5.80 -28.56 -0.39
C GLU A 591 5.22 -29.37 -1.55
N PHE A 592 3.97 -29.83 -1.44
CA PHE A 592 3.30 -30.53 -2.53
C PHE A 592 3.18 -29.69 -3.80
N VAL A 593 2.85 -28.40 -3.66
CA VAL A 593 2.65 -27.48 -4.80
C VAL A 593 3.96 -26.93 -5.35
N GLY A 594 4.83 -26.44 -4.47
CA GLY A 594 6.01 -25.65 -4.82
C GLY A 594 7.35 -26.35 -4.59
N GLY A 595 7.34 -27.54 -3.98
CA GLY A 595 8.54 -28.21 -3.53
C GLY A 595 9.37 -27.35 -2.58
N ILE A 596 10.69 -27.57 -2.61
CA ILE A 596 11.63 -26.84 -1.76
C ILE A 596 11.68 -25.34 -2.05
N ASP A 597 11.44 -24.93 -3.29
CA ASP A 597 11.48 -23.52 -3.67
C ASP A 597 10.26 -22.75 -3.12
N GLY A 598 9.08 -23.37 -3.08
CA GLY A 598 7.91 -22.83 -2.40
C GLY A 598 8.14 -22.64 -0.90
N LEU A 599 8.76 -23.63 -0.25
CA LEU A 599 9.13 -23.53 1.17
C LEU A 599 10.16 -22.43 1.43
N ARG A 600 11.19 -22.30 0.58
CA ARG A 600 12.21 -21.24 0.66
C ARG A 600 11.61 -19.86 0.50
N ALA A 601 10.75 -19.65 -0.50
CA ALA A 601 10.10 -18.37 -0.73
C ALA A 601 9.30 -17.90 0.50
N MET A 602 8.67 -18.83 1.23
CA MET A 602 7.93 -18.56 2.47
C MET A 602 8.80 -18.45 3.73
N GLY A 603 10.13 -18.65 3.62
CA GLY A 603 11.06 -18.63 4.75
C GLY A 603 11.03 -19.90 5.61
N LEU A 604 10.48 -21.00 5.10
CA LEU A 604 10.31 -22.29 5.81
C LEU A 604 11.49 -23.25 5.60
N ALA A 605 12.32 -23.02 4.58
CA ALA A 605 13.51 -23.82 4.31
C ALA A 605 14.73 -22.94 4.01
N ARG A 606 15.93 -23.46 4.28
CA ARG A 606 17.21 -22.80 3.96
C ARG A 606 17.42 -22.74 2.44
N TRP A 607 17.97 -21.63 1.96
CA TRP A 607 18.52 -21.57 0.59
C TRP A 607 19.80 -22.39 0.51
N ASN A 608 20.04 -23.03 -0.64
CA ASN A 608 21.33 -23.68 -0.88
C ASN A 608 22.40 -22.60 -1.07
N THR A 609 23.45 -22.63 -0.25
CA THR A 609 24.59 -21.70 -0.33
C THR A 609 25.79 -22.29 -1.06
N ASP A 610 25.76 -23.59 -1.36
CA ASP A 610 26.89 -24.29 -1.96
C ASP A 610 26.98 -24.05 -3.48
N ASP A 611 25.83 -23.82 -4.13
CA ASP A 611 25.73 -23.54 -5.57
C ASP A 611 25.65 -22.03 -5.89
N VAL A 612 25.56 -21.17 -4.87
CA VAL A 612 25.12 -19.79 -5.01
C VAL A 612 26.15 -18.82 -4.42
N LYS A 613 26.71 -17.93 -5.25
CA LYS A 613 27.66 -16.86 -4.85
C LYS A 613 26.99 -15.68 -4.10
N ASP A 614 25.76 -15.85 -3.63
CA ASP A 614 24.95 -14.77 -3.05
C ASP A 614 25.12 -14.70 -1.54
N GLU A 615 25.98 -13.77 -1.13
CA GLU A 615 26.21 -13.42 0.28
C GLU A 615 24.89 -13.12 1.02
N VAL A 616 23.89 -12.56 0.33
CA VAL A 616 22.56 -12.27 0.88
C VAL A 616 21.78 -13.54 1.25
N ALA A 617 21.96 -14.65 0.54
CA ALA A 617 21.30 -15.92 0.87
C ALA A 617 21.88 -16.54 2.14
N GLY A 618 23.21 -16.49 2.31
CA GLY A 618 23.88 -16.89 3.54
C GLY A 618 23.43 -16.05 4.74
N LEU A 619 23.36 -14.72 4.57
CA LEU A 619 22.84 -13.81 5.58
C LEU A 619 21.38 -14.12 5.93
N ALA A 620 20.51 -14.32 4.93
CA ALA A 620 19.11 -14.67 5.15
C ALA A 620 18.96 -16.00 5.90
N ASN A 621 19.77 -17.02 5.58
CA ASN A 621 19.79 -18.27 6.32
C ASN A 621 20.16 -18.05 7.80
N SER A 622 21.16 -17.21 8.09
CA SER A 622 21.55 -16.89 9.48
C SER A 622 20.45 -16.15 10.26
N ILE A 623 19.65 -15.32 9.58
CA ILE A 623 18.52 -14.59 10.18
C ILE A 623 17.35 -15.54 10.46
N LEU A 624 17.00 -16.39 9.49
CA LEU A 624 15.83 -17.27 9.58
C LEU A 624 16.10 -18.50 10.45
N PHE A 625 17.32 -19.02 10.46
CA PHE A 625 17.67 -20.27 11.12
C PHE A 625 18.94 -20.08 11.97
N PRO A 626 18.87 -19.29 13.06
CA PRO A 626 20.02 -18.88 13.88
C PRO A 626 20.61 -19.99 14.78
N GLU A 627 20.43 -21.26 14.39
CA GLU A 627 20.89 -22.46 15.10
C GLU A 627 22.19 -23.02 14.53
#